data_AF-A0A2G0VKX3-F1
#
_entry.id   AF-A0A2G0VKX3-F1
#
_cell.length_a   1.000
_cell.length_b   1.000
_cell.length_c   1.000
_cell.angle_alpha   90.00
_cell.angle_beta   90.00
_cell.angle_gamma   90.00
#
_symmetry.space_group_name_H-M   'P 1'
#
loop_
_entity.id
_entity.type
_entity.pdbx_description
1 polymer ?
#
loop_
_entity_poly.entity_id
_entity_poly.type
_entity_poly.pdbx_seq_one_letter_code
_entity_poly.pdbx_strand_id
1 'polypeptide(L)'
;MEYIQNGDFATGDFPPWEVVIPPVEIFKEDARSYARFGDGARLLQRWRMTVPVPPRVTFSLDIKRSDDVDWNIMHLTLTFIVAGVIEHHPFQVFTEQDWTTASISLALPDRLERVELFLSRTSGMPGTISLTNVSFSDQVSRPDAGIEPASDSES
;
A
#
# COMPACT_ATOMS: atom_id res chain seq x y z
N MET A 1 -4.02 0.65 17.20
CA MET A 1 -3.90 -0.72 16.67
C MET A 1 -3.32 -0.67 15.27
N GLU A 2 -2.30 -1.50 15.02
CA GLU A 2 -1.74 -1.74 13.68
C GLU A 2 -2.38 -2.99 13.09
N TYR A 3 -2.76 -2.93 11.81
CA TYR A 3 -3.44 -4.03 11.12
C TYR A 3 -2.57 -4.71 10.06
N ILE A 4 -1.57 -4.01 9.50
CA ILE A 4 -0.60 -4.60 8.57
C ILE A 4 0.46 -5.38 9.36
N GLN A 5 0.73 -6.59 8.91
CA GLN A 5 1.82 -7.42 9.42
C GLN A 5 2.99 -7.39 8.44
N ASN A 6 4.23 -7.37 8.97
CA ASN A 6 5.45 -7.37 8.16
C ASN A 6 5.46 -6.23 7.12
N GLY A 7 4.97 -5.04 7.49
CA GLY A 7 4.93 -3.87 6.60
C GLY A 7 6.28 -3.20 6.35
N ASP A 8 7.27 -3.50 7.19
CA ASP A 8 8.67 -3.07 7.09
C ASP A 8 9.56 -4.08 6.32
N PHE A 9 9.02 -5.26 5.99
CA PHE A 9 9.72 -6.35 5.34
C PHE A 9 11.01 -6.79 6.06
N ALA A 10 11.12 -6.52 7.37
CA ALA A 10 12.34 -6.76 8.14
C ALA A 10 12.66 -8.26 8.32
N THR A 11 11.65 -9.12 8.18
CA THR A 11 11.80 -10.58 8.25
C THR A 11 12.61 -11.17 7.10
N GLY A 12 12.71 -10.46 5.96
CA GLY A 12 13.36 -10.97 4.75
C GLY A 12 12.48 -11.89 3.90
N ASP A 13 11.26 -12.19 4.36
CA ASP A 13 10.27 -13.03 3.67
C ASP A 13 8.95 -12.27 3.49
N PHE A 14 8.13 -12.69 2.53
CA PHE A 14 6.85 -12.02 2.26
C PHE A 14 5.71 -12.35 3.24
N PRO A 15 5.47 -13.60 3.68
CA PRO A 15 4.29 -13.92 4.48
C PRO A 15 4.08 -12.96 5.68
N PRO A 16 2.85 -12.46 5.89
CA PRO A 16 1.59 -12.86 5.26
C PRO A 16 1.27 -12.15 3.93
N TRP A 17 2.20 -11.40 3.34
CA TRP A 17 2.01 -10.86 2.00
C TRP A 17 2.04 -11.96 0.94
N GLU A 18 1.18 -11.81 -0.07
CA GLU A 18 1.11 -12.65 -1.25
C GLU A 18 1.68 -11.89 -2.45
N VAL A 19 2.73 -12.45 -3.07
CA VAL A 19 3.21 -11.98 -4.37
C VAL A 19 2.28 -12.51 -5.45
N VAL A 20 1.38 -11.65 -5.94
CA VAL A 20 0.35 -12.04 -6.92
C VAL A 20 0.93 -12.07 -8.33
N ILE A 21 1.76 -11.08 -8.67
CA ILE A 21 2.49 -11.03 -9.95
C ILE A 21 3.94 -10.64 -9.66
N PRO A 22 4.93 -11.50 -10.00
CA PRO A 22 6.35 -11.15 -9.88
C PRO A 22 6.80 -10.20 -11.01
N PRO A 23 7.95 -9.51 -10.87
CA PRO A 23 8.89 -9.63 -9.76
C PRO A 23 8.62 -8.62 -8.64
N VAL A 24 8.34 -9.14 -7.44
CA VAL A 24 8.44 -8.40 -6.17
C VAL A 24 9.52 -9.09 -5.34
N GLU A 25 10.51 -8.34 -4.89
CA GLU A 25 11.69 -8.86 -4.18
C GLU A 25 11.96 -8.03 -2.93
N ILE A 26 12.46 -8.66 -1.86
CA ILE A 26 12.86 -7.94 -0.63
C ILE A 26 14.35 -7.62 -0.71
N PHE A 27 14.68 -6.36 -0.46
CA PHE A 27 16.05 -5.86 -0.37
C PHE A 27 16.31 -5.25 1.00
N LYS A 28 17.60 -5.07 1.27
CA LYS A 28 18.08 -4.36 2.44
C LYS A 28 19.12 -3.33 2.00
N GLU A 29 18.91 -2.09 2.41
CA GLU A 29 19.82 -0.95 2.21
C GLU A 29 20.07 -0.34 3.60
N ASP A 30 21.33 -0.35 4.03
CA ASP A 30 21.72 0.00 5.40
C ASP A 30 20.89 -0.75 6.47
N ALA A 31 20.12 -0.01 7.27
CA ALA A 31 19.23 -0.54 8.31
C ALA A 31 17.79 -0.77 7.84
N ARG A 32 17.46 -0.45 6.57
CA ARG A 32 16.10 -0.48 6.03
C ARG A 32 15.88 -1.70 5.14
N SER A 33 14.89 -2.52 5.48
CA SER A 33 14.34 -3.52 4.57
C SER A 33 13.18 -2.95 3.77
N TYR A 34 12.99 -3.38 2.53
CA TYR A 34 11.93 -2.88 1.66
C TYR A 34 11.57 -3.87 0.56
N ALA A 35 10.34 -3.79 0.06
CA ALA A 35 9.90 -4.51 -1.11
C ALA A 35 10.15 -3.66 -2.38
N ARG A 36 10.81 -4.25 -3.38
CA ARG A 36 11.05 -3.65 -4.69
C ARG A 36 10.16 -4.30 -5.75
N PHE A 37 9.39 -3.48 -6.44
CA PHE A 37 8.45 -3.85 -7.50
C PHE A 37 9.11 -3.61 -8.86
N GLY A 38 9.23 -4.68 -9.65
CA GLY A 38 9.58 -4.58 -11.07
C GLY A 38 8.36 -4.40 -11.95
N ASP A 39 8.46 -4.74 -13.24
CA ASP A 39 7.41 -4.45 -14.21
C ASP A 39 6.13 -5.26 -13.97
N GLY A 40 4.98 -4.58 -13.92
CA GLY A 40 3.67 -5.20 -13.73
C GLY A 40 3.47 -5.88 -12.36
N ALA A 41 4.41 -5.73 -11.43
CA ALA A 41 4.47 -6.49 -10.19
C ALA A 41 3.33 -6.13 -9.24
N ARG A 42 2.85 -7.12 -8.47
CA ARG A 42 1.68 -6.97 -7.59
C ARG A 42 1.85 -7.71 -6.27
N LEU A 43 1.45 -7.05 -5.19
CA LEU A 43 1.54 -7.54 -3.82
C LEU A 43 0.20 -7.35 -3.10
N LEU A 44 -0.17 -8.31 -2.26
CA LEU A 44 -1.46 -8.34 -1.59
C LEU A 44 -1.32 -8.74 -0.13
N GLN A 45 -2.04 -8.06 0.76
CA GLN A 45 -2.26 -8.51 2.13
C GLN A 45 -3.74 -8.41 2.49
N ARG A 46 -4.22 -9.37 3.27
CA ARG A 46 -5.60 -9.41 3.76
C ARG A 46 -5.61 -9.54 5.26
N TRP A 47 -6.51 -8.81 5.92
CA TRP A 47 -6.70 -8.91 7.36
C TRP A 47 -8.15 -8.73 7.74
N ARG A 48 -8.54 -9.37 8.85
CA ARG A 48 -9.86 -9.18 9.44
C ARG A 48 -9.84 -7.95 10.34
N MET A 49 -10.95 -7.22 10.36
CA MET A 49 -11.14 -6.14 11.30
C MET A 49 -11.68 -6.69 12.62
N THR A 50 -11.19 -6.13 13.72
CA THR A 50 -11.70 -6.42 15.06
C THR A 50 -12.89 -5.51 15.37
N VAL A 51 -13.85 -6.02 16.15
CA VAL A 51 -14.99 -5.24 16.65
C VAL A 51 -14.63 -4.67 18.04
N PRO A 52 -14.89 -3.37 18.32
CA PRO A 52 -15.49 -2.38 17.43
C PRO A 52 -14.54 -1.88 16.34
N VAL A 53 -15.07 -1.63 15.14
CA VAL A 53 -14.31 -1.03 14.03
C VAL A 53 -14.02 0.44 14.38
N PRO A 54 -12.77 0.92 14.27
CA PRO A 54 -12.47 2.32 14.51
C PRO A 54 -13.12 3.20 13.43
N PRO A 55 -13.66 4.37 13.76
CA PRO A 55 -14.37 5.22 12.79
C PRO A 55 -13.44 5.79 11.70
N ARG A 56 -12.15 5.90 12.02
CA ARG A 56 -11.11 6.38 11.11
C ARG A 56 -9.82 5.61 11.31
N VAL A 57 -9.06 5.51 10.24
CA VAL A 57 -7.70 4.97 10.21
C VAL A 57 -6.85 5.82 9.29
N THR A 58 -5.54 5.77 9.49
CA THR A 58 -4.57 6.27 8.53
C THR A 58 -3.91 5.08 7.83
N PHE A 59 -3.92 5.12 6.51
CA PHE A 59 -3.04 4.29 5.70
C PHE A 59 -1.79 5.11 5.35
N SER A 60 -0.61 4.49 5.46
CA SER A 60 0.66 5.15 5.13
C SER A 60 1.68 4.15 4.61
N LEU A 61 2.66 4.64 3.86
CA LEU A 61 3.83 3.88 3.45
C LEU A 61 4.99 4.83 3.14
N ASP A 62 6.21 4.32 3.24
CA ASP A 62 7.38 4.97 2.65
C ASP A 62 7.60 4.44 1.24
N ILE A 63 7.87 5.33 0.28
CA ILE A 63 8.06 4.98 -1.12
C ILE A 63 9.20 5.77 -1.75
N LYS A 64 9.90 5.12 -2.68
CA LYS A 64 10.84 5.75 -3.60
C LYS A 64 10.77 5.09 -4.97
N ARG A 65 11.16 5.83 -6.01
CA ARG A 65 11.41 5.28 -7.35
C ARG A 65 12.91 5.16 -7.60
N SER A 66 13.31 4.41 -8.62
CA SER A 66 14.69 4.37 -9.07
C SER A 66 15.09 5.63 -9.85
N ASP A 67 16.39 5.95 -9.83
CA ASP A 67 16.96 7.18 -10.41
C ASP A 67 16.76 7.32 -11.92
N ASP A 68 16.56 6.20 -12.62
CA ASP A 68 16.37 6.11 -14.07
C ASP A 68 14.94 6.44 -14.54
N VAL A 69 14.07 6.94 -13.65
CA VAL A 69 12.66 7.20 -13.94
C VAL A 69 12.26 8.63 -13.57
N ASP A 70 11.70 9.36 -14.55
CA ASP A 70 11.26 10.74 -14.39
C ASP A 70 9.91 10.89 -13.67
N TRP A 71 9.05 9.87 -13.74
CA TRP A 71 7.79 9.81 -13.02
C TRP A 71 7.27 8.37 -12.95
N ASN A 72 6.82 7.94 -11.78
CA ASN A 72 6.16 6.65 -11.60
C ASN A 72 5.08 6.74 -10.54
N ILE A 73 3.99 6.01 -10.72
CA ILE A 73 2.86 5.96 -9.78
C ILE A 73 2.70 4.51 -9.35
N MET A 74 2.54 4.29 -8.04
CA MET A 74 2.08 3.01 -7.53
C MET A 74 0.55 3.06 -7.42
N HIS A 75 -0.13 2.07 -7.98
CA HIS A 75 -1.56 1.92 -7.82
C HIS A 75 -1.85 1.13 -6.54
N LEU A 76 -2.77 1.65 -5.75
CA LEU A 76 -3.23 1.05 -4.52
C LEU A 76 -4.74 0.81 -4.60
N THR A 77 -5.22 -0.33 -4.14
CA THR A 77 -6.65 -0.58 -3.98
C THR A 77 -6.91 -1.17 -2.62
N LEU A 78 -7.74 -0.49 -1.84
CA LEU A 78 -8.31 -1.04 -0.62
C LEU A 78 -9.69 -1.61 -0.96
N THR A 79 -9.86 -2.91 -0.76
CA THR A 79 -11.15 -3.57 -0.91
C THR A 79 -11.72 -3.85 0.46
N PHE A 80 -12.90 -3.28 0.73
CA PHE A 80 -13.62 -3.44 1.98
C PHE A 80 -14.73 -4.47 1.79
N ILE A 81 -14.78 -5.46 2.69
CA ILE A 81 -15.89 -6.41 2.78
C ILE A 81 -16.76 -5.97 3.96
N VAL A 82 -17.96 -5.48 3.66
CA VAL A 82 -18.90 -4.87 4.61
C VAL A 82 -20.19 -5.66 4.61
N ALA A 83 -20.43 -6.46 5.65
CA ALA A 83 -21.61 -7.33 5.74
C ALA A 83 -21.84 -8.17 4.46
N GLY A 84 -20.77 -8.72 3.88
CA GLY A 84 -20.80 -9.49 2.63
C GLY A 84 -20.84 -8.69 1.32
N VAL A 85 -20.94 -7.36 1.37
CA VAL A 85 -20.82 -6.46 0.20
C VAL A 85 -19.35 -6.10 -0.01
N ILE A 86 -18.91 -6.07 -1.27
CA ILE A 86 -17.55 -5.69 -1.66
C ILE A 86 -17.54 -4.25 -2.15
N GLU A 87 -16.72 -3.41 -1.53
CA GLU A 87 -16.50 -2.01 -1.90
C GLU A 87 -15.03 -1.80 -2.28
N HIS A 88 -14.78 -1.17 -3.43
CA HIS A 88 -13.42 -0.91 -3.93
C HIS A 88 -13.07 0.57 -3.78
N HIS A 89 -11.90 0.84 -3.21
CA HIS A 89 -11.36 2.18 -3.03
C HIS A 89 -10.00 2.27 -3.73
N PRO A 90 -9.95 2.71 -5.00
CA PRO A 90 -8.72 2.85 -5.75
C PRO A 90 -8.01 4.17 -5.44
N PHE A 91 -6.68 4.12 -5.37
CA PHE A 91 -5.81 5.26 -5.10
C PHE A 91 -4.55 5.21 -5.98
N GLN A 92 -3.95 6.37 -6.17
CA GLN A 92 -2.65 6.56 -6.77
C GLN A 92 -1.69 7.07 -5.71
N VAL A 93 -0.51 6.48 -5.64
CA VAL A 93 0.57 6.89 -4.75
C VAL A 93 1.70 7.47 -5.60
N PHE A 94 1.97 8.75 -5.41
CA PHE A 94 3.03 9.47 -6.11
C PHE A 94 4.38 9.12 -5.51
N THR A 95 5.38 8.98 -6.38
CA THR A 95 6.73 8.57 -5.98
C THR A 95 7.75 9.66 -6.27
N GLU A 96 8.68 9.84 -5.33
CA GLU A 96 9.84 10.71 -5.46
C GLU A 96 11.12 9.88 -5.62
N GLN A 97 12.22 10.54 -5.99
CA GLN A 97 13.55 9.90 -6.08
C GLN A 97 14.04 9.48 -4.69
N ASP A 98 13.85 10.36 -3.71
CA ASP A 98 14.14 10.06 -2.32
C ASP A 98 12.97 9.36 -1.63
N TRP A 99 13.27 8.70 -0.51
CA TRP A 99 12.26 8.12 0.35
C TRP A 99 11.34 9.20 0.91
N THR A 100 10.07 9.12 0.55
CA THR A 100 9.01 9.99 1.06
C THR A 100 7.91 9.16 1.72
N THR A 101 7.27 9.71 2.74
CA THR A 101 6.11 9.09 3.39
C THR A 101 4.85 9.62 2.73
N ALA A 102 4.05 8.71 2.17
CA ALA A 102 2.75 9.02 1.59
C ALA A 102 1.66 8.47 2.52
N SER A 103 0.59 9.25 2.76
CA SER A 103 -0.47 8.82 3.68
C SER A 103 -1.85 9.39 3.34
N ILE A 104 -2.90 8.72 3.84
CA ILE A 104 -4.29 9.14 3.70
C ILE A 104 -5.12 8.71 4.91
N SER A 105 -6.01 9.60 5.37
CA SER A 105 -7.01 9.28 6.39
C SER A 105 -8.28 8.75 5.74
N LEU A 106 -8.76 7.60 6.21
CA LEU A 106 -9.93 6.91 5.68
C LEU A 106 -11.01 6.82 6.76
N ALA A 107 -12.26 7.05 6.37
CA ALA A 107 -13.40 6.69 7.20
C ALA A 107 -13.71 5.21 6.97
N LEU A 108 -13.95 4.46 8.05
CA LEU A 108 -14.31 3.05 7.94
C LEU A 108 -15.81 2.85 8.20
N PRO A 109 -16.47 1.93 7.48
CA PRO A 109 -17.85 1.57 7.77
C PRO A 109 -17.94 0.73 9.05
N ASP A 110 -18.97 0.98 9.86
CA ASP A 110 -19.16 0.34 11.18
C ASP A 110 -19.24 -1.19 11.14
N ARG A 111 -19.59 -1.78 9.99
CA ARG A 111 -19.73 -3.22 9.76
C ARG A 111 -18.62 -3.82 8.89
N LEU A 112 -17.46 -3.18 8.85
CA LEU A 112 -16.30 -3.69 8.11
C LEU A 112 -15.81 -5.01 8.72
N GLU A 113 -15.74 -6.06 7.92
CA GLU A 113 -15.35 -7.41 8.37
C GLU A 113 -13.90 -7.73 7.98
N ARG A 114 -13.50 -7.34 6.77
CA ARG A 114 -12.19 -7.64 6.19
C ARG A 114 -11.77 -6.50 5.27
N VAL A 115 -10.46 -6.28 5.24
CA VAL A 115 -9.81 -5.39 4.28
C VAL A 115 -8.80 -6.20 3.47
N GLU A 116 -8.73 -5.90 2.18
CA GLU A 116 -7.68 -6.38 1.28
C GLU A 116 -6.93 -5.17 0.72
N LEU A 117 -5.62 -5.15 0.91
CA LEU A 117 -4.73 -4.15 0.34
C LEU A 117 -4.03 -4.75 -0.87
N PHE A 118 -4.25 -4.14 -2.02
CA PHE A 118 -3.58 -4.49 -3.25
C PHE A 118 -2.66 -3.36 -3.69
N LEU A 119 -1.37 -3.66 -3.86
CA LEU A 119 -0.34 -2.76 -4.36
C LEU A 119 0.12 -3.25 -5.73
N SER A 120 0.14 -2.36 -6.71
CA SER A 120 0.49 -2.75 -8.08
C SER A 120 1.22 -1.65 -8.84
N ARG A 121 2.25 -2.05 -9.58
CA ARG A 121 2.97 -1.19 -10.50
C ARG A 121 2.45 -1.42 -11.92
N THR A 122 2.25 -0.33 -12.67
CA THR A 122 1.84 -0.39 -14.07
C THR A 122 2.92 -1.06 -14.92
N SER A 123 2.52 -1.93 -15.85
CA SER A 123 3.44 -2.62 -16.76
C SER A 123 3.86 -1.71 -17.91
N GLY A 124 5.05 -1.98 -18.47
CA GLY A 124 5.66 -1.19 -19.54
C GLY A 124 6.39 0.06 -19.05
N MET A 125 6.51 0.25 -17.74
CA MET A 125 7.20 1.41 -17.15
C MET A 125 8.66 1.06 -16.83
N PRO A 126 9.64 1.89 -17.22
CA PRO A 126 11.05 1.66 -16.88
C PRO A 126 11.31 1.80 -15.37
N GLY A 127 12.43 1.23 -14.92
CA GLY A 127 12.91 1.27 -13.53
C GLY A 127 12.10 0.42 -12.54
N THR A 128 12.13 0.81 -11.27
CA THR A 128 11.48 0.10 -10.16
C THR A 128 10.84 1.08 -9.17
N ILE A 129 9.90 0.57 -8.37
CA ILE A 129 9.38 1.28 -7.20
C ILE A 129 9.73 0.45 -5.96
N SER A 130 10.22 1.09 -4.92
CA SER A 130 10.50 0.47 -3.64
C SER A 130 9.58 1.03 -2.57
N LEU A 131 9.06 0.17 -1.69
CA LEU A 131 8.23 0.58 -0.57
C LEU A 131 8.57 -0.15 0.74
N THR A 132 8.32 0.49 1.86
CA THR A 132 8.47 -0.07 3.20
C THR A 132 7.56 0.66 4.19
N ASN A 133 7.60 0.29 5.46
CA ASN A 133 6.83 0.89 6.54
C ASN A 133 5.33 1.01 6.20
N VAL A 134 4.77 0.01 5.50
CA VAL A 134 3.35 -0.01 5.16
C VAL A 134 2.55 -0.19 6.45
N SER A 135 1.65 0.75 6.71
CA SER A 135 0.86 0.81 7.94
C SER A 135 -0.59 1.08 7.59
N PHE A 136 -1.48 0.42 8.33
CA PHE A 136 -2.89 0.73 8.38
C PHE A 136 -3.24 0.74 9.86
N SER A 137 -3.46 1.93 10.43
CA SER A 137 -3.60 2.06 11.88
C SER A 137 -4.66 3.07 12.29
N ASP A 138 -5.24 2.87 13.48
CA ASP A 138 -6.18 3.83 14.10
C ASP A 138 -5.47 5.05 14.72
N GLN A 139 -4.13 5.10 14.66
CA GLN A 139 -3.36 6.22 15.19
C GLN A 139 -3.33 7.34 14.15
N VAL A 140 -3.77 8.52 14.58
CA VAL A 140 -3.76 9.71 13.74
C VAL A 140 -2.31 10.19 13.59
N SER A 141 -1.62 9.74 12.55
CA SER A 141 -0.49 10.49 11.99
C SER A 141 -1.04 11.69 11.18
N ARG A 142 -0.26 12.77 11.10
CA ARG A 142 -0.62 13.86 10.19
C ARG A 142 -0.56 13.30 8.77
N PRO A 143 -1.62 13.44 7.96
CA PRO A 143 -1.55 13.04 6.57
C PRO A 143 -0.49 13.90 5.88
N ASP A 144 0.61 13.29 5.46
CA ASP A 144 1.47 13.82 4.42
C ASP A 144 0.89 13.43 3.06
N ALA A 145 0.80 14.44 2.19
CA ALA A 145 0.26 14.33 0.84
C ALA A 145 1.07 13.33 -0.01
N GLY A 146 0.43 12.76 -1.03
CA GLY A 146 1.09 11.79 -1.93
C GLY A 146 0.24 10.55 -2.22
N ILE A 147 -0.89 10.37 -1.53
CA ILE A 147 -1.93 9.40 -1.90
C ILE A 147 -3.18 10.16 -2.30
N GLU A 148 -3.66 9.94 -3.52
CA GLU A 148 -4.88 10.55 -4.04
C GLU A 148 -5.87 9.47 -4.50
N PRO A 149 -7.19 9.68 -4.34
CA PRO A 149 -8.18 8.83 -4.99
C PRO A 149 -7.87 8.73 -6.49
N ALA A 150 -7.86 7.52 -7.03
CA ALA A 150 -7.75 7.37 -8.46
C ALA A 150 -8.97 8.04 -9.10
N SER A 151 -8.76 8.99 -10.02
CA SER A 151 -9.88 9.60 -10.73
C SER A 151 -10.61 8.48 -11.48
N ASP A 152 -11.92 8.37 -11.27
CA ASP A 152 -12.77 7.59 -12.16
C ASP A 152 -12.57 8.17 -13.56
N SER A 153 -11.77 7.49 -14.38
CA SER A 153 -11.79 7.73 -15.81
C SER A 153 -13.15 7.21 -16.25
N GLU A 154 -14.14 8.10 -16.25
CA GLU A 154 -15.45 7.86 -16.82
C GLU A 154 -15.24 7.19 -18.19
N SER A 155 -15.72 5.96 -18.29
CA SER A 155 -15.78 5.19 -19.53
C SER A 155 -17.00 5.62 -20.35
#